data_AF-A0A397U2W6-F1
#
_entry.id   AF-A0A397U2W6-F1
#
_cell.length_a   1.000
_cell.length_b   1.000
_cell.length_c   1.000
_cell.angle_alpha   90.00
_cell.angle_beta   90.00
_cell.angle_gamma   90.00
#
_symmetry.space_group_name_H-M   'P 1'
#
loop_
_entity.id
_entity.type
_entity.pdbx_description
1 polymer ?
#
loop_
_entity_poly.entity_id
_entity_poly.type
_entity_poly.pdbx_seq_one_letter_code
_entity_poly.pdbx_strand_id
1 'polypeptide(L)' 'MDRRLAEVEVRMSESFNLAHENNFIQQTVKATAKILIKTAIYPSEEEYKEAAEEYLSENQSEYYESLLDKR' A
#
# COMPACT_ATOMS: atom_id res chain seq x y z
N MET A 1 -33.99 -27.58 -7.45
CA MET A 1 -32.64 -27.01 -7.23
C MET A 1 -31.80 -28.09 -6.57
N ASP A 2 -30.70 -28.47 -7.20
CA ASP A 2 -29.80 -29.49 -6.65
C ASP A 2 -29.12 -28.92 -5.39
N ARG A 3 -29.30 -29.57 -4.24
CA ARG A 3 -28.81 -29.08 -2.93
C ARG A 3 -27.31 -28.79 -2.95
N ARG A 4 -26.56 -29.58 -3.73
CA ARG A 4 -25.11 -29.41 -3.90
C ARG A 4 -24.75 -28.12 -4.64
N LEU A 5 -25.60 -27.68 -5.57
CA LEU A 5 -25.40 -26.45 -6.34
C LEU A 5 -25.59 -25.21 -5.46
N ALA A 6 -26.64 -25.21 -4.62
CA ALA A 6 -26.92 -24.13 -3.68
C ALA A 6 -25.80 -23.93 -2.64
N GLU A 7 -25.23 -25.02 -2.12
CA GLU A 7 -24.10 -24.95 -1.17
C GLU A 7 -22.80 -24.43 -1.80
N VAL A 8 -22.61 -24.60 -3.12
CA VAL A 8 -21.45 -24.02 -3.83
C VAL A 8 -21.64 -22.52 -4.05
N GLU A 9 -22.85 -22.11 -4.42
CA GLU A 9 -23.20 -20.70 -4.67
C GLU A 9 -23.07 -19.82 -3.41
N VAL A 10 -23.50 -20.33 -2.25
CA VAL A 10 -23.33 -19.65 -0.95
C VAL A 10 -21.85 -19.48 -0.61
N ARG A 11 -21.05 -20.56 -0.68
CA ARG A 11 -19.61 -20.50 -0.38
C ARG A 11 -18.85 -19.56 -1.31
N MET A 12 -19.21 -19.54 -2.60
CA MET A 12 -18.64 -18.58 -3.54
C MET A 12 -18.99 -17.15 -3.14
N SER A 13 -20.25 -16.85 -2.87
CA SER A 13 -20.70 -15.52 -2.45
C SER A 13 -19.99 -15.03 -1.18
N GLU A 14 -19.86 -15.91 -0.17
CA GLU A 14 -19.11 -15.62 1.06
C GLU A 14 -17.62 -15.35 0.79
N SER A 15 -16.99 -16.15 -0.08
CA SER A 15 -15.58 -15.95 -0.44
C SER A 15 -15.34 -14.63 -1.18
N PHE A 16 -16.28 -14.20 -2.03
CA PHE A 16 -16.21 -12.91 -2.72
C PHE A 16 -16.37 -11.74 -1.74
N ASN A 17 -17.30 -11.84 -0.77
CA ASN A 17 -17.47 -10.82 0.27
C ASN A 17 -16.20 -10.68 1.12
N LEU A 18 -15.60 -11.79 1.57
CA LEU A 18 -14.35 -11.77 2.34
C LEU A 18 -13.19 -11.16 1.54
N ALA A 19 -13.06 -11.50 0.26
CA ALA A 19 -12.03 -10.93 -0.60
C ALA A 19 -12.22 -9.41 -0.79
N HIS A 20 -13.47 -8.96 -0.94
CA HIS A 20 -13.79 -7.55 -1.07
C HIS A 20 -13.52 -6.77 0.22
N GLU A 21 -13.93 -7.30 1.37
CA GLU A 21 -13.66 -6.72 2.69
C GLU A 21 -12.15 -6.63 2.96
N ASN A 22 -11.40 -7.68 2.65
CA ASN A 22 -9.95 -7.67 2.85
C ASN A 22 -9.26 -6.62 1.96
N ASN A 23 -9.66 -6.50 0.68
CA ASN A 23 -9.14 -5.45 -0.19
C ASN A 23 -9.49 -4.05 0.34
N PHE A 24 -10.74 -3.84 0.79
CA PHE A 24 -11.15 -2.56 1.38
C PHE A 24 -10.31 -2.19 2.62
N ILE A 25 -10.06 -3.15 3.51
CA ILE A 25 -9.21 -2.95 4.69
C ILE A 25 -7.78 -2.60 4.27
N GLN A 26 -7.19 -3.34 3.32
CA GLN A 26 -5.83 -3.07 2.83
C GLN A 26 -5.70 -1.68 2.21
N GLN A 27 -6.67 -1.25 1.40
CA GLN A 27 -6.66 0.10 0.81
C GLN A 27 -6.80 1.17 1.89
N THR A 28 -7.70 0.97 2.85
CA THR A 28 -7.92 1.90 3.97
C THR A 28 -6.66 2.06 4.83
N VAL A 29 -6.01 0.95 5.20
CA VAL A 29 -4.75 0.97 5.96
C VAL A 29 -3.66 1.68 5.18
N LYS A 30 -3.51 1.38 3.88
CA LYS A 30 -2.52 2.03 3.01
C LYS A 30 -2.77 3.53 2.88
N ALA A 31 -4.01 3.96 2.73
CA ALA A 31 -4.38 5.37 2.65
C ALA A 31 -4.12 6.10 3.97
N THR A 32 -4.51 5.49 5.10
CA THR A 32 -4.29 6.06 6.44
C THR A 32 -2.80 6.20 6.76
N ALA A 33 -2.00 5.16 6.47
CA ALA A 33 -0.55 5.21 6.66
C ALA A 33 0.09 6.33 5.82
N LYS A 34 -0.31 6.48 4.56
CA LYS A 34 0.16 7.59 3.71
C LYS A 34 -0.17 8.96 4.29
N ILE A 35 -1.38 9.14 4.83
CA ILE A 35 -1.77 10.41 5.47
C ILE A 35 -0.90 10.65 6.70
N LEU A 36 -0.76 9.68 7.60
CA LEU A 36 0.05 9.82 8.81
C LEU A 36 1.51 10.15 8.51
N ILE A 37 2.12 9.49 7.51
CA ILE A 37 3.49 9.80 7.10
C ILE A 37 3.61 11.26 6.65
N LYS A 38 2.66 11.76 5.85
CA LYS A 38 2.67 13.13 5.32
C LYS A 38 2.25 14.22 6.30
N THR A 39 1.51 13.89 7.35
CA THR A 39 0.96 14.91 8.27
C THR A 39 1.59 14.89 9.65
N ALA A 40 2.08 13.73 10.11
CA ALA A 40 2.58 13.55 11.45
C ALA A 40 4.10 13.28 11.52
N ILE A 41 4.67 12.61 10.51
CA ILE A 41 6.10 12.25 10.50
C ILE A 41 6.90 13.28 9.69
N TYR A 42 6.43 13.61 8.48
CA TYR A 42 7.05 14.63 7.62
C TYR A 42 6.01 15.71 7.28
N PRO A 43 5.78 16.67 8.20
CA PRO A 43 4.80 17.75 8.01
C PRO A 43 5.02 18.60 6.75
N SER A 44 6.24 18.65 6.23
CA SER A 44 6.57 19.33 4.97
C SER A 44 7.06 18.38 3.88
N GLU A 45 6.90 18.81 2.61
CA GLU A 45 7.38 18.06 1.45
C GLU A 45 8.92 18.00 1.43
N GLU A 46 9.59 19.08 1.80
CA GLU A 46 11.05 19.11 2.00
C GLU A 46 11.52 18.07 3.03
N GLU A 47 10.92 17.97 4.22
CA GLU A 47 11.32 16.97 5.22
C GLU A 47 11.15 15.54 4.71
N TYR A 48 10.06 15.27 3.99
CA TYR A 48 9.84 13.96 3.37
C TYR A 48 10.90 13.66 2.32
N LYS A 49 11.26 14.66 1.51
CA LYS A 49 12.26 14.53 0.46
C LYS A 49 13.65 14.30 1.04
N GLU A 50 14.07 15.09 2.03
CA GLU A 50 15.37 14.94 2.70
C GLU A 50 15.50 13.55 3.33
N ALA A 51 14.50 13.09 4.07
CA ALA A 51 14.51 11.75 4.67
C ALA A 51 14.53 10.62 3.62
N ALA A 52 13.85 10.82 2.49
CA ALA A 52 13.88 9.86 1.39
C ALA A 52 15.26 9.84 0.68
N GLU A 53 15.88 11.00 0.47
CA GLU A 53 17.23 11.11 -0.10
C GLU A 53 18.27 10.47 0.83
N GLU A 54 18.22 10.75 2.14
CA GLU A 54 19.09 10.13 3.15
C GLU A 54 18.95 8.60 3.12
N TYR A 55 17.73 8.07 3.25
CA TYR A 55 17.49 6.63 3.23
C TYR A 55 17.99 5.97 1.94
N LEU A 56 17.72 6.56 0.78
CA LEU A 56 18.16 6.02 -0.51
C LEU A 56 19.69 6.06 -0.64
N SER A 57 20.33 7.13 -0.18
CA SER A 57 21.79 7.25 -0.22
C SER A 57 22.48 6.19 0.65
N GLU A 58 21.90 5.86 1.81
CA GLU A 58 22.49 4.91 2.76
C GLU A 58 22.17 3.45 2.42
N ASN A 59 20.95 3.17 1.93
CA ASN A 59 20.43 1.80 1.81
C ASN A 59 20.31 1.32 0.36
N GLN A 60 20.30 2.23 -0.61
CA GLN A 60 20.06 1.96 -2.03
C GLN A 60 20.95 2.85 -2.92
N SER A 61 22.23 2.99 -2.55
CA SER A 61 23.15 3.96 -3.16
C SER A 61 23.25 3.85 -4.69
N GLU A 62 23.33 2.65 -5.26
CA GLU A 62 23.36 2.46 -6.73
C GLU A 62 22.10 3.01 -7.42
N TYR A 63 20.93 2.78 -6.82
CA TYR A 63 19.67 3.32 -7.33
C TYR A 63 19.64 4.84 -7.18
N TYR A 64 20.08 5.35 -6.03
CA TYR A 64 20.16 6.78 -5.77
C TYR A 64 21.06 7.50 -6.79
N GLU A 65 22.26 6.99 -7.04
CA GLU A 65 23.18 7.53 -8.05
C GLU A 65 22.56 7.51 -9.46
N SER A 66 21.81 6.46 -9.81
CA SER A 66 21.11 6.39 -11.10
C SER A 66 20.03 7.47 -11.30
N LEU A 67 19.55 8.08 -10.22
CA LEU A 67 18.62 9.22 -10.26
C LEU A 67 19.35 10.56 -10.42
N LEU A 68 20.61 10.65 -9.99
CA LEU A 68 21.44 11.84 -10.12
C LEU A 68 22.03 11.98 -11.52
N ASP A 69 22.42 10.86 -12.15
CA ASP A 69 23.01 10.81 -13.50
C ASP A 69 22.03 11.23 -14.62
N LYS A 70 20.75 11.39 -14.30
CA LYS A 70 19.68 11.81 -15.23
C LYS A 70 19.32 13.32 -15.14
N ARG A 71 20.05 14.10 -14.34
CA ARG A 71 19.83 15.56 -14.22
C ARG A 71 20.76 16.39 -15.09
#